data_AF-A0A533ZBZ8-F1
#
_entry.id   AF-A0A533ZBZ8-F1
#
_cell.length_a   1.000
_cell.length_b   1.000
_cell.length_c   1.000
_cell.angle_alpha   90.00
_cell.angle_beta   90.00
_cell.angle_gamma   90.00
#
_symmetry.space_group_name_H-M   'P 1'
#
loop_
_entity.id
_entity.type
_entity.pdbx_description
1 polymer ?
#
loop_
_entity_poly.entity_id
_entity_poly.type
_entity_poly.pdbx_seq_one_letter_code
_entity_poly.pdbx_strand_id
1 'polypeptide(L)'
;MELEVGNRSGRVKQADVLVSRVAAMALLFLVGGCATTSSTQGSVRLGVVDSQKVLNETDAGKKAMGSLNSFMKVVAKVAQQMGLLVVIERGRAGSTVYNDSSLDLSARVIEEFGKEAH
;
A
#
# COMPACT_ATOMS: atom_id res chain seq x y z
N MET A 1 37.69 33.12 44.83
CA MET A 1 36.29 33.01 44.39
C MET A 1 36.16 33.91 43.18
N GLU A 2 36.32 33.36 41.98
CA GLU A 2 36.18 34.07 40.70
C GLU A 2 35.20 33.24 39.87
N LEU A 3 34.04 33.79 39.52
CA LEU A 3 33.03 33.12 38.70
C LEU A 3 32.93 33.79 37.34
N GLU A 4 33.52 33.09 36.37
CA GLU A 4 33.06 32.80 35.01
C GLU A 4 32.21 33.85 34.24
N VAL A 5 32.87 34.45 33.26
CA VAL A 5 32.28 35.24 32.17
C VAL A 5 31.54 34.33 31.19
N GLY A 6 30.20 34.39 31.19
CA GLY A 6 29.32 33.60 30.31
C GLY A 6 28.64 34.44 29.21
N ASN A 7 29.07 34.20 27.97
CA ASN A 7 28.59 34.72 26.68
C ASN A 7 27.05 34.65 26.49
N ARG A 8 26.33 35.79 26.48
CA ARG A 8 24.87 35.91 26.24
C ARG A 8 24.51 36.72 24.99
N SER A 9 25.14 36.47 23.83
CA SER A 9 24.85 37.25 22.60
C SER A 9 24.10 36.50 21.48
N GLY A 10 23.65 35.25 21.69
CA GLY A 10 23.10 34.41 20.61
C GLY A 10 21.59 34.16 20.61
N ARG A 11 20.87 34.39 21.72
CA ARG A 11 19.50 33.86 21.91
C ARG A 11 18.37 34.82 21.52
N VAL A 12 18.65 36.11 21.41
CA VAL A 12 17.62 37.15 21.15
C VAL A 12 17.27 37.23 19.66
N LYS A 13 18.27 37.18 18.77
CA LYS A 13 18.08 37.25 17.30
C LYS A 13 17.29 36.07 16.70
N GLN A 14 17.33 34.89 17.32
CA GLN A 14 16.62 33.69 16.84
C GLN A 14 15.11 33.76 17.11
N ALA A 15 14.69 34.40 18.21
CA ALA A 15 13.28 34.55 18.55
C ALA A 15 12.57 35.57 17.64
N ASP A 16 13.23 36.69 17.32
CA ASP A 16 12.64 37.76 16.48
C ASP A 16 12.42 37.32 15.02
N VAL A 17 13.32 36.50 14.45
CA VAL A 17 13.18 35.98 13.08
C VAL A 17 12.05 34.95 12.98
N LEU A 18 11.88 34.11 14.02
CA LEU A 18 10.82 33.10 14.08
C LEU A 18 9.44 33.74 14.23
N VAL A 19 9.30 34.77 15.08
CA VAL A 19 8.05 35.53 15.26
C VAL A 19 7.65 36.25 13.96
N SER A 20 8.61 36.84 13.24
CA SER A 20 8.36 37.52 11.95
C SER A 20 7.90 36.55 10.84
N ARG A 21 8.48 35.35 10.78
CA ARG A 21 8.11 34.31 9.79
C ARG A 21 6.73 33.70 10.08
N VAL A 22 6.39 33.49 11.35
CA VAL A 22 5.07 32.99 11.77
C VAL A 22 3.98 34.03 11.53
N ALA A 23 4.25 35.32 11.78
CA ALA A 23 3.32 36.40 11.46
C ALA A 23 3.08 36.57 9.95
N ALA A 24 4.11 36.40 9.12
CA ALA A 24 3.98 36.44 7.66
C ALA A 24 3.22 35.23 7.09
N MET A 25 3.40 34.03 7.66
CA MET A 25 2.64 32.84 7.29
C MET A 25 1.17 32.91 7.74
N ALA A 26 0.89 33.50 8.90
CA ALA A 26 -0.48 33.66 9.39
C ALA A 26 -1.31 34.64 8.53
N LEU A 27 -0.67 35.68 7.97
CA LEU A 27 -1.33 36.64 7.10
C LEU A 27 -1.67 36.08 5.71
N LEU A 28 -0.90 35.09 5.24
CA LEU A 28 -1.17 34.36 3.99
C LEU A 28 -2.34 33.38 4.08
N PHE A 29 -2.68 32.92 5.29
CA PHE A 29 -3.82 32.01 5.51
C PHE A 29 -5.18 32.72 5.55
N LEU A 30 -5.23 34.05 5.77
CA LEU A 30 -6.50 34.78 5.89
C LEU A 30 -7.17 35.12 4.55
N VAL A 31 -6.45 35.02 3.42
CA VAL A 31 -6.99 35.28 2.06
C VAL A 31 -7.24 33.97 1.29
N GLY A 32 -6.87 32.83 1.87
CA GLY A 32 -7.14 31.48 1.34
C GLY A 32 -8.59 31.05 1.61
N GLY A 33 -9.55 31.82 1.13
CA GLY A 33 -10.95 31.42 1.11
C GLY A 33 -11.10 30.07 0.42
N CYS A 34 -11.76 29.13 1.10
CA CYS A 34 -12.13 27.84 0.55
C CYS A 34 -12.94 28.06 -0.73
N ALA A 35 -12.33 27.80 -1.89
CA ALA A 35 -13.05 27.73 -3.14
C ALA A 35 -13.88 26.44 -3.15
N THR A 36 -14.99 26.44 -2.41
CA THR A 36 -16.12 25.56 -2.68
C THR A 36 -16.73 26.00 -4.00
N THR A 37 -16.11 25.64 -5.12
CA THR A 37 -16.78 25.59 -6.40
C THR A 37 -17.75 24.42 -6.35
N SER A 38 -18.99 24.77 -6.02
CA SER A 38 -20.22 24.28 -6.66
C SER A 38 -20.11 22.94 -7.39
N SER A 39 -20.88 21.99 -6.88
CA SER A 39 -21.41 20.80 -7.55
C SER A 39 -21.75 21.04 -9.04
N THR A 40 -20.81 20.72 -9.92
CA THR A 40 -21.11 20.51 -11.34
C THR A 40 -21.98 19.26 -11.45
N GLN A 41 -23.16 19.41 -12.04
CA GLN A 41 -24.02 18.32 -12.47
C GLN A 41 -23.16 17.26 -13.17
N GLY A 42 -23.04 16.10 -12.52
CA GLY A 42 -22.06 15.09 -12.87
C GLY A 42 -22.42 14.41 -14.18
N SER A 43 -21.73 14.79 -15.26
CA SER A 43 -21.57 13.88 -16.39
C SER A 43 -20.88 12.62 -15.86
N VAL A 44 -21.61 11.51 -15.77
CA VAL A 44 -21.04 10.23 -15.29
C VAL A 44 -20.08 9.72 -16.35
N ARG A 45 -18.79 10.01 -16.16
CA ARG A 45 -17.69 9.52 -17.00
C ARG A 45 -17.31 8.13 -16.53
N LEU A 46 -17.94 7.12 -17.13
CA LEU A 46 -17.62 5.73 -16.88
C LEU A 46 -16.56 5.27 -17.87
N GLY A 47 -15.38 4.92 -17.36
CA GLY A 47 -14.30 4.33 -18.15
C GLY A 47 -14.35 2.80 -18.06
N VAL A 48 -14.19 2.11 -19.19
CA VAL A 48 -14.02 0.66 -19.21
C VAL A 48 -12.52 0.36 -19.29
N VAL A 49 -12.03 -0.43 -18.34
CA VAL A 49 -10.64 -0.90 -18.31
C VAL A 49 -10.65 -2.42 -18.52
N ASP A 50 -9.94 -2.88 -19.55
CA ASP A 50 -9.68 -4.30 -19.76
C ASP A 50 -8.40 -4.69 -19.01
N SER A 51 -8.57 -5.26 -17.82
CA SER A 51 -7.44 -5.65 -16.96
C SER A 51 -6.62 -6.78 -17.58
N GLN A 52 -7.23 -7.68 -18.35
CA GLN A 52 -6.47 -8.76 -19.00
C GLN A 52 -5.58 -8.20 -20.10
N LYS A 53 -6.10 -7.27 -20.91
CA LYS A 53 -5.30 -6.59 -21.93
C LYS A 53 -4.15 -5.80 -21.31
N VAL A 54 -4.41 -5.01 -20.26
CA VAL A 54 -3.37 -4.24 -19.56
C VAL A 54 -2.30 -5.16 -18.98
N LEU A 55 -2.67 -6.30 -18.38
CA LEU A 55 -1.72 -7.25 -17.84
C LEU A 55 -0.93 -7.99 -18.93
N ASN A 56 -1.53 -8.24 -20.10
CA ASN A 56 -0.87 -8.95 -21.19
C ASN A 56 0.02 -8.05 -22.08
N GLU A 57 -0.27 -6.76 -22.19
CA GLU A 57 0.46 -5.84 -23.08
C GLU A 57 1.54 -5.03 -22.37
N THR A 58 1.52 -4.95 -21.03
CA THR A 58 2.54 -4.22 -20.25
C THR A 58 3.62 -5.15 -19.70
N ASP A 59 4.86 -4.67 -19.60
CA ASP A 59 5.97 -5.46 -19.06
C ASP A 59 5.79 -5.82 -17.58
N ALA A 60 5.30 -4.85 -16.79
CA ALA A 60 4.96 -5.07 -15.38
C ALA A 60 3.81 -6.09 -15.25
N GLY A 61 2.81 -6.02 -16.13
CA GLY A 61 1.69 -6.94 -16.18
C GLY A 61 2.12 -8.38 -16.48
N LYS A 62 2.96 -8.57 -17.49
CA LYS A 62 3.51 -9.89 -17.84
C LYS A 62 4.32 -10.49 -16.70
N LYS A 63 5.13 -9.67 -16.01
CA LYS A 63 5.90 -10.12 -14.84
C LYS A 63 4.97 -10.55 -13.69
N ALA A 64 3.92 -9.77 -13.43
CA ALA A 64 2.90 -10.11 -12.43
C ALA A 64 2.18 -11.43 -12.79
N MET A 65 1.78 -11.59 -14.06
CA MET A 65 1.12 -12.79 -14.56
C MET A 65 2.05 -14.02 -14.50
N GLY A 66 3.34 -13.84 -14.76
CA GLY A 66 4.35 -14.88 -14.60
C GLY A 66 4.46 -15.37 -13.16
N SER A 67 4.52 -14.44 -12.21
CA SER A 67 4.58 -14.77 -10.77
C SER A 67 3.31 -15.48 -10.30
N LEU A 68 2.14 -15.03 -10.78
CA LEU A 68 0.85 -15.67 -10.51
C LEU A 68 0.78 -17.09 -11.08
N ASN A 69 1.24 -17.30 -12.31
CA ASN A 69 1.26 -18.62 -12.94
C ASN A 69 2.17 -19.60 -12.20
N SER A 70 3.35 -19.16 -11.74
CA SER A 70 4.23 -20.00 -10.91
C SER A 70 3.54 -20.40 -9.61
N PHE A 71 2.90 -19.45 -8.94
CA PHE A 71 2.14 -19.73 -7.73
C PHE A 71 1.03 -20.79 -7.97
N MET A 72 0.24 -20.62 -9.03
CA MET A 72 -0.83 -21.56 -9.38
C MET A 72 -0.31 -22.97 -9.70
N LYS A 73 0.87 -23.09 -10.33
CA LYS A 73 1.51 -24.39 -10.59
C LYS A 73 1.91 -25.09 -9.29
N VAL A 74 2.48 -24.37 -8.33
CA VAL A 74 2.84 -24.93 -7.03
C VAL A 74 1.59 -25.38 -6.28
N VAL A 75 0.53 -24.58 -6.26
CA VAL A 75 -0.76 -24.96 -5.66
C VAL A 75 -1.31 -26.24 -6.29
N ALA A 76 -1.32 -26.33 -7.62
CA ALA A 76 -1.80 -27.51 -8.34
C ALA A 76 -0.95 -28.76 -8.02
N LYS A 77 0.38 -28.63 -7.98
CA LYS A 77 1.31 -29.72 -7.62
C LYS A 77 1.03 -30.24 -6.21
N VAL A 78 0.91 -29.36 -5.23
CA VAL A 78 0.64 -29.73 -3.83
C VAL A 78 -0.75 -30.37 -3.70
N ALA A 79 -1.76 -29.82 -4.35
CA ALA A 79 -3.12 -30.37 -4.34
C ALA A 79 -3.18 -31.78 -4.92
N GLN A 80 -2.48 -32.04 -6.04
CA GLN A 80 -2.37 -33.37 -6.65
C GLN A 80 -1.65 -34.36 -5.72
N GLN A 81 -0.56 -33.94 -5.07
CA GLN A 81 0.18 -34.79 -4.12
C GLN A 81 -0.68 -35.21 -2.92
N MET A 82 -1.65 -34.38 -2.54
CA MET A 82 -2.58 -34.65 -1.44
C MET A 82 -3.89 -35.32 -1.90
N GLY A 83 -4.04 -35.61 -3.20
CA GLY A 83 -5.24 -36.27 -3.74
C GLY A 83 -6.50 -35.42 -3.67
N LEU A 84 -6.36 -34.09 -3.67
CA LEU A 84 -7.50 -33.17 -3.55
C LEU A 84 -8.17 -32.94 -4.90
N LEU A 85 -9.50 -32.93 -4.91
CA LEU A 85 -10.32 -32.67 -6.09
C LEU A 85 -10.46 -31.18 -6.41
N VAL A 86 -10.55 -30.34 -5.37
CA VAL A 86 -10.76 -28.89 -5.51
C VAL A 86 -10.00 -28.17 -4.40
N VAL A 87 -9.48 -26.99 -4.73
CA VAL A 87 -8.89 -26.06 -3.76
C VAL A 87 -9.73 -24.80 -3.76
N ILE A 88 -10.19 -24.39 -2.58
CA ILE A 88 -10.98 -23.18 -2.38
C ILE A 88 -10.16 -22.20 -1.56
N GLU A 89 -10.10 -20.95 -1.99
CA GLU A 89 -9.41 -19.90 -1.25
C GLU A 89 -10.17 -19.56 0.04
N ARG A 90 -9.46 -19.53 1.17
CA ARG A 90 -10.02 -19.10 2.45
C ARG A 90 -10.09 -17.57 2.49
N GLY A 91 -11.29 -17.01 2.31
CA GLY A 91 -11.54 -15.58 2.42
C GLY A 91 -11.58 -15.09 3.88
N ARG A 92 -11.12 -13.86 4.13
CA ARG A 92 -11.12 -13.23 5.46
C ARG A 92 -12.51 -12.99 6.05
N ALA A 93 -13.51 -12.85 5.19
CA ALA A 93 -14.91 -12.61 5.53
C ALA A 93 -15.84 -13.44 4.63
N GLY A 94 -15.48 -14.69 4.30
CA GLY A 94 -16.10 -15.38 3.18
C GLY A 94 -16.12 -16.90 3.19
N SER A 95 -16.95 -17.40 2.27
CA SER A 95 -17.02 -18.68 1.51
C SER A 95 -16.84 -20.02 2.21
N THR A 96 -16.02 -20.13 3.25
CA THR A 96 -15.68 -21.39 3.90
C THR A 96 -15.83 -21.22 5.41
N VAL A 97 -16.97 -21.65 5.94
CA VAL A 97 -17.32 -21.53 7.38
C VAL A 97 -16.57 -22.57 8.22
N TYR A 98 -16.24 -23.72 7.64
CA TYR A 98 -15.48 -24.78 8.28
C TYR A 98 -14.43 -25.31 7.30
N ASN A 99 -13.23 -25.59 7.81
CA ASN A 99 -12.19 -26.33 7.12
C ASN A 99 -11.44 -27.17 8.15
N ASP A 100 -11.20 -28.44 7.82
CA ASP A 100 -10.33 -29.30 8.59
C ASP A 100 -8.87 -28.84 8.41
N SER A 101 -8.13 -28.69 9.51
CA SER A 101 -6.75 -28.21 9.46
C SER A 101 -5.81 -29.12 8.66
N SER A 102 -6.13 -30.41 8.52
CA SER A 102 -5.37 -31.35 7.68
C SER A 102 -5.49 -31.09 6.18
N LEU A 103 -6.52 -30.35 5.77
CA LEU A 103 -6.74 -29.93 4.37
C LEU A 103 -6.16 -28.54 4.09
N ASP A 104 -5.60 -27.86 5.09
CA ASP A 104 -4.96 -26.55 4.90
C ASP A 104 -3.60 -26.70 4.20
N LEU A 105 -3.57 -26.31 2.93
CA LEU A 105 -2.40 -26.42 2.06
C LEU A 105 -1.37 -25.31 2.29
N SER A 106 -1.72 -24.26 3.05
CA SER A 106 -0.98 -22.99 3.06
C SER A 106 0.49 -23.19 3.43
N ALA A 107 0.78 -23.93 4.50
CA ALA A 107 2.15 -24.17 4.95
C ALA A 107 2.99 -24.89 3.88
N ARG A 108 2.41 -25.89 3.22
CA ARG A 108 3.11 -26.68 2.19
C ARG A 108 3.34 -25.88 0.91
N VAL A 109 2.36 -25.09 0.49
CA VAL A 109 2.48 -24.20 -0.66
C VAL A 109 3.53 -23.11 -0.39
N ILE A 110 3.57 -22.52 0.80
CA ILE A 110 4.61 -21.55 1.19
C ILE A 110 6.00 -22.18 1.11
N GLU A 111 6.15 -23.39 1.65
CA GLU A 111 7.41 -24.14 1.63
C GLU A 111 7.86 -24.43 0.19
N GLU A 112 6.99 -24.99 -0.65
CA GLU A 112 7.30 -25.37 -2.03
C GLU A 112 7.53 -24.16 -2.92
N PHE A 113 6.74 -23.09 -2.77
CA PHE A 113 6.90 -21.87 -3.55
C PHE A 113 8.22 -21.15 -3.20
N GLY A 114 8.62 -21.18 -1.92
CA GLY A 114 9.92 -20.66 -1.50
C GLY A 114 11.11 -21.41 -2.12
N LYS A 115 10.97 -22.72 -2.39
CA LYS A 115 12.01 -23.52 -3.07
C LYS A 115 12.12 -23.19 -4.56
N GLU A 116 11.03 -22.80 -5.22
CA GLU A 116 11.03 -22.42 -6.64
C GLU A 116 11.48 -20.96 -6.89
N ALA A 117 11.58 -20.14 -5.84
CA ALA A 117 11.99 -18.74 -5.93
C ALA A 117 13.53 -18.53 -5.93
N HIS A 118 14.31 -19.61 -5.89
CA HIS A 118 15.78 -19.65 -5.90
C HIS A 118 16.30 -20.53 -7.03
#